data_AF-A0A068S3J2-F1
#
_entry.id   AF-A0A068S3J2-F1
#
_cell.length_a   1.000
_cell.length_b   1.000
_cell.length_c   1.000
_cell.angle_alpha   90.00
_cell.angle_beta   90.00
_cell.angle_gamma   90.00
#
_symmetry.space_group_name_H-M   'P 1'
#
loop_
_entity.id
_entity.type
_entity.pdbx_description
1 polymer ?
#
loop_
_entity_poly.entity_id
_entity_poly.type
_entity_poly.pdbx_seq_one_letter_code
_entity_poly.pdbx_strand_id
1 'polypeptide(L)'
;MSQLLRLSTTRHVVNRTIRQRCRAYATHQQQPSQPQRAAPRSSLISQKTAKEWKELSTPQKVVAASKATVNVGVILAGVALTGGLLFLVGRELFGSDSTTAIFSDAVDRINAHPEVSELLGKPIKAHGEPSRKRNRRVQHQIVEDGQGNPHLFMRFYLEGQDNRGTALLEMIKDDSGTWQYKRLLVDVPGQGYPSRRYFIEGQQQ
;
A
#
# COMPACT_ATOMS: atom_id res chain seq x y z
N MET A 1 33.94 -45.39 24.77
CA MET A 1 33.38 -44.39 25.70
C MET A 1 32.81 -43.27 24.84
N SER A 2 31.50 -43.31 24.57
CA SER A 2 30.48 -42.41 25.15
C SER A 2 30.74 -40.94 24.82
N GLN A 3 29.83 -40.14 24.25
CA GLN A 3 28.41 -40.28 23.97
C GLN A 3 28.04 -39.18 22.95
N LEU A 4 27.15 -39.51 22.02
CA LEU A 4 26.40 -38.58 21.18
C LEU A 4 25.35 -37.85 22.03
N LEU A 5 25.20 -36.53 21.89
CA LEU A 5 23.97 -35.85 22.26
C LEU A 5 23.56 -34.84 21.19
N ARG A 6 22.67 -35.32 20.33
CA ARG A 6 21.70 -34.50 19.58
C ARG A 6 20.79 -33.81 20.59
N LEU A 7 20.55 -32.51 20.44
CA LEU A 7 19.45 -31.85 21.11
C LEU A 7 18.47 -31.29 20.09
N SER A 8 17.26 -31.77 20.29
CA SER A 8 16.01 -31.68 19.55
C SER A 8 15.43 -30.27 19.46
N THR A 9 14.87 -29.99 18.29
CA THR A 9 13.88 -28.95 18.02
C THR A 9 12.66 -29.08 18.92
N THR A 10 12.24 -27.98 19.55
CA THR A 10 10.89 -27.85 20.10
C THR A 10 10.28 -26.53 19.62
N ARG A 11 9.33 -26.63 18.68
CA ARG A 11 8.46 -25.53 18.26
C ARG A 11 7.39 -25.32 19.34
N HIS A 12 7.30 -24.12 19.90
CA HIS A 12 6.16 -23.73 20.73
C HIS A 12 5.05 -23.15 19.83
N VAL A 13 3.94 -23.89 19.72
CA VAL A 13 2.67 -23.39 19.20
C VAL A 13 1.88 -22.85 20.41
N VAL A 14 1.62 -21.54 20.43
CA VAL A 14 0.77 -20.92 21.44
C VAL A 14 -0.63 -20.78 20.86
N ASN A 15 -1.54 -21.62 21.34
CA ASN A 15 -2.96 -21.60 21.02
C ASN A 15 -3.68 -20.79 22.12
N ARG A 16 -4.32 -19.66 21.79
CA ARG A 16 -5.09 -18.86 22.75
C ARG A 16 -6.53 -18.70 22.28
N THR A 17 -7.39 -19.51 22.89
CA THR A 17 -8.85 -19.51 22.78
C THR A 17 -9.44 -18.29 23.49
N ILE A 18 -10.27 -17.50 22.81
CA ILE A 18 -11.03 -16.40 23.41
C ILE A 18 -12.35 -16.98 23.97
N ARG A 19 -12.49 -17.00 25.30
CA ARG A 19 -13.72 -17.36 26.00
C ARG A 19 -14.65 -16.14 26.08
N GLN A 20 -15.84 -16.23 25.50
CA GLN A 20 -16.94 -15.29 25.73
C GLN A 20 -17.62 -15.61 27.08
N ARG A 21 -17.79 -14.59 27.93
CA ARG A 21 -18.51 -14.69 29.21
C ARG A 21 -19.97 -14.27 28.99
N CYS A 22 -20.89 -15.22 29.12
CA CYS A 22 -22.31 -14.94 29.26
C CYS A 22 -22.59 -14.43 30.69
N ARG A 23 -23.23 -13.27 30.82
CA ARG A 23 -23.86 -12.83 32.07
C ARG A 23 -25.34 -13.18 32.02
N ALA A 24 -25.74 -14.17 32.83
CA ALA A 24 -27.13 -14.42 33.16
C ALA A 24 -27.41 -13.75 34.50
N TYR A 25 -28.41 -12.87 34.55
CA TYR A 25 -28.99 -12.38 35.80
C TYR A 25 -30.38 -12.98 35.94
N ALA A 26 -30.56 -13.68 37.05
CA ALA A 26 -31.80 -14.29 37.48
C ALA A 26 -32.83 -13.21 37.87
N THR A 27 -34.11 -13.49 37.68
CA THR A 27 -35.19 -12.74 38.33
C THR A 27 -36.29 -13.69 38.81
N HIS A 28 -36.34 -13.80 40.12
CA HIS A 28 -37.47 -13.99 41.04
C HIS A 28 -38.86 -14.32 40.44
N GLN A 29 -39.37 -15.51 40.75
CA GLN A 29 -40.80 -15.87 40.63
C GLN A 29 -41.56 -15.51 41.92
N GLN A 30 -42.66 -14.76 41.79
CA GLN A 30 -43.78 -14.79 42.74
C GLN A 30 -45.09 -14.95 41.95
N GLN A 31 -45.88 -15.93 42.36
CA GLN A 31 -47.25 -16.25 41.94
C GLN A 31 -48.23 -15.78 43.05
N PRO A 32 -49.56 -15.80 42.87
CA PRO A 32 -50.40 -14.80 42.21
C PRO A 32 -51.39 -14.14 43.19
N SER A 33 -51.90 -12.94 42.87
CA SER A 33 -53.14 -12.42 43.45
C SER A 33 -54.19 -12.21 42.36
N GLN A 34 -55.41 -12.59 42.74
CA GLN A 34 -56.61 -12.79 41.93
C GLN A 34 -57.31 -11.47 41.49
N PRO A 35 -58.39 -11.53 40.68
CA PRO A 35 -58.62 -10.67 39.53
C PRO A 35 -59.46 -9.42 39.86
N GLN A 36 -59.12 -8.29 39.26
CA GLN A 36 -60.05 -7.17 39.13
C GLN A 36 -60.09 -6.62 37.71
N ARG A 37 -61.29 -6.74 37.15
CA ARG A 37 -61.74 -6.37 35.81
C ARG A 37 -61.73 -4.85 35.66
N ALA A 38 -61.04 -4.31 34.65
CA ALA A 38 -61.28 -2.94 34.18
C ALA A 38 -60.89 -2.73 32.71
N ALA A 39 -61.93 -2.52 31.89
CA ALA A 39 -62.04 -1.83 30.60
C ALA A 39 -61.24 -2.33 29.36
N PRO A 40 -61.88 -2.35 28.17
CA PRO A 40 -61.21 -2.66 26.92
C PRO A 40 -60.33 -1.48 26.52
N ARG A 41 -59.00 -1.63 26.59
CA ARG A 41 -58.05 -0.68 26.01
C ARG A 41 -57.92 -0.95 24.50
N SER A 42 -58.95 -0.54 23.75
CA SER A 42 -58.90 -0.41 22.30
C SER A 42 -58.26 0.92 21.90
N SER A 43 -56.94 1.01 22.08
CA SER A 43 -56.04 1.97 21.45
C SER A 43 -54.68 1.65 22.03
N LEU A 44 -53.71 1.15 21.27
CA LEU A 44 -52.64 2.00 20.74
C LEU A 44 -51.65 1.14 19.94
N ILE A 45 -52.11 0.09 19.27
CA ILE A 45 -51.27 -0.69 18.37
C ILE A 45 -52.03 -0.88 17.07
N SER A 46 -52.14 0.20 16.30
CA SER A 46 -52.17 0.05 14.85
C SER A 46 -50.77 -0.37 14.43
N GLN A 47 -50.43 -1.63 14.68
CA GLN A 47 -49.43 -2.32 13.88
C GLN A 47 -49.98 -2.28 12.46
N LYS A 48 -49.59 -1.25 11.70
CA LYS A 48 -49.63 -1.33 10.25
C LYS A 48 -48.69 -2.47 9.90
N THR A 49 -49.26 -3.68 9.82
CA THR A 49 -48.72 -4.79 9.04
C THR A 49 -48.08 -4.18 7.81
N ALA A 50 -46.79 -4.42 7.61
CA ALA A 50 -46.09 -3.97 6.42
C ALA A 50 -46.91 -4.42 5.21
N LYS A 51 -47.66 -3.48 4.62
CA LYS A 51 -48.68 -3.78 3.62
C LYS A 51 -47.98 -4.32 2.38
N GLU A 52 -48.48 -5.45 1.90
CA GLU A 52 -48.03 -6.11 0.68
C GLU A 52 -48.08 -5.11 -0.50
N TRP A 53 -47.09 -5.16 -1.39
CA TRP A 53 -46.89 -4.20 -2.50
C TRP A 53 -48.13 -3.97 -3.39
N LYS A 54 -49.07 -4.93 -3.38
CA LYS A 54 -50.35 -4.87 -4.11
C LYS A 54 -51.42 -3.97 -3.44
N GLU A 55 -51.31 -3.65 -2.15
CA GLU A 55 -52.35 -2.93 -1.39
C GLU A 55 -52.03 -1.47 -1.02
N LEU A 56 -50.95 -0.91 -1.56
CA LEU A 56 -50.53 0.48 -1.31
C LEU A 56 -51.11 1.42 -2.38
N SER A 57 -51.70 2.54 -1.96
CA SER A 57 -52.16 3.57 -2.90
C SER A 57 -50.96 4.23 -3.61
N THR A 58 -51.18 4.76 -4.80
CA THR A 58 -50.19 5.46 -5.64
C THR A 58 -49.23 6.38 -4.85
N PRO A 59 -49.69 7.24 -3.92
CA PRO A 59 -48.77 8.08 -3.12
C PRO A 59 -47.89 7.31 -2.13
N GLN A 60 -48.36 6.20 -1.55
CA GLN A 60 -47.55 5.39 -0.63
C GLN A 60 -46.44 4.61 -1.36
N LYS A 61 -46.69 4.22 -2.62
CA LYS A 61 -45.66 3.63 -3.50
C LYS A 61 -44.58 4.65 -3.84
N VAL A 62 -44.96 5.89 -4.12
CA VAL A 62 -44.01 6.99 -4.37
C VAL A 62 -43.16 7.28 -3.13
N VAL A 63 -43.75 7.27 -1.93
CA VAL A 63 -43.01 7.47 -0.67
C VAL A 63 -42.06 6.30 -0.38
N ALA A 64 -42.46 5.07 -0.66
CA ALA A 64 -41.59 3.90 -0.50
C ALA A 64 -40.42 3.93 -1.51
N ALA A 65 -40.69 4.23 -2.78
CA ALA A 65 -39.67 4.34 -3.83
C ALA A 65 -38.69 5.49 -3.55
N SER A 66 -39.16 6.63 -3.05
CA SER A 66 -38.30 7.77 -2.70
C SER A 66 -37.38 7.45 -1.52
N LYS A 67 -37.84 6.73 -0.48
CA LYS A 67 -36.97 6.26 0.61
C LYS A 67 -35.85 5.34 0.13
N ALA A 68 -36.14 4.40 -0.77
CA ALA A 68 -35.11 3.53 -1.35
C ALA A 68 -34.10 4.32 -2.20
N THR A 69 -34.59 5.28 -2.99
CA THR A 69 -33.77 6.14 -3.85
C THR A 69 -32.84 7.04 -3.03
N VAL A 70 -33.32 7.59 -1.91
CA VAL A 70 -32.50 8.43 -1.02
C VAL A 70 -31.37 7.62 -0.40
N ASN A 71 -31.63 6.41 0.10
CA ASN A 71 -30.58 5.55 0.68
C ASN A 71 -29.51 5.18 -0.35
N VAL A 72 -29.91 4.79 -1.56
CA VAL A 72 -28.97 4.50 -2.65
C VAL A 72 -28.20 5.76 -3.06
N GLY A 73 -28.87 6.91 -3.12
CA GLY A 73 -28.25 8.19 -3.41
C GLY A 73 -27.18 8.57 -2.39
N VAL A 74 -27.45 8.41 -1.10
CA VAL A 74 -26.46 8.67 -0.03
C VAL A 74 -25.27 7.70 -0.15
N ILE A 75 -25.51 6.43 -0.44
CA ILE A 75 -24.43 5.44 -0.63
C ILE A 75 -23.56 5.82 -1.84
N LEU A 76 -24.16 6.13 -2.99
CA LEU A 76 -23.44 6.53 -4.20
C LEU A 76 -22.64 7.82 -3.99
N ALA A 77 -23.24 8.81 -3.31
CA ALA A 77 -22.54 10.05 -2.96
C ALA A 77 -21.32 9.77 -2.06
N GLY A 78 -21.48 8.89 -1.06
CA GLY A 78 -20.37 8.47 -0.20
C GLY A 78 -19.26 7.77 -1.00
N VAL A 79 -19.62 6.81 -1.87
CA VAL A 79 -18.65 6.09 -2.71
C VAL A 79 -17.93 7.05 -3.67
N ALA A 80 -18.64 8.00 -4.28
CA ALA A 80 -18.03 8.99 -5.17
C ALA A 80 -17.04 9.90 -4.44
N LEU A 81 -17.42 10.40 -3.25
CA LEU A 81 -16.55 11.25 -2.43
C LEU A 81 -15.31 10.48 -1.95
N THR A 82 -15.49 9.29 -1.38
CA THR A 82 -14.39 8.46 -0.91
C THR A 82 -13.50 7.99 -2.05
N GLY A 83 -14.09 7.53 -3.16
CA GLY A 83 -13.36 7.11 -4.35
C GLY A 83 -12.56 8.25 -4.98
N GLY A 84 -13.14 9.44 -5.08
CA GLY A 84 -12.44 10.63 -5.58
C GLY A 84 -11.24 11.02 -4.70
N LEU A 85 -11.41 11.02 -3.38
CA LEU A 85 -10.30 11.31 -2.46
C LEU A 85 -9.19 10.26 -2.54
N LEU A 86 -9.55 8.98 -2.54
CA LEU A 86 -8.60 7.87 -2.70
C LEU A 86 -7.89 7.93 -4.05
N PHE A 87 -8.56 8.33 -5.11
CA PHE A 87 -7.96 8.52 -6.43
C PHE A 87 -6.93 9.67 -6.42
N LEU A 88 -7.27 10.82 -5.83
CA LEU A 88 -6.37 11.97 -5.73
C LEU A 88 -5.13 11.68 -4.89
N VAL A 89 -5.29 10.99 -3.76
CA VAL A 89 -4.15 10.60 -2.92
C VAL A 89 -3.35 9.47 -3.57
N GLY A 90 -4.04 8.50 -4.18
CA GLY A 90 -3.41 7.37 -4.85
C GLY A 90 -2.53 7.80 -6.03
N ARG A 91 -3.02 8.69 -6.90
CA ARG A 91 -2.21 9.19 -8.02
C ARG A 91 -0.98 9.97 -7.56
N GLU A 92 -1.08 10.68 -6.43
CA GLU A 92 0.03 11.49 -5.90
C GLU A 92 1.09 10.60 -5.24
N LEU A 93 0.66 9.65 -4.40
CA LEU A 93 1.58 8.80 -3.63
C LEU A 93 2.21 7.69 -4.47
N PHE A 94 1.48 7.14 -5.44
CA PHE A 94 1.95 6.07 -6.32
C PHE A 94 2.41 6.57 -7.69
N GLY A 95 2.44 7.90 -7.91
CA GLY A 95 3.12 8.47 -9.06
C GLY A 95 4.59 8.06 -9.07
N SER A 96 5.23 8.11 -10.24
CA SER A 96 6.66 7.83 -10.43
C SER A 96 7.60 8.80 -9.68
N ASP A 97 7.04 9.65 -8.81
CA ASP A 97 7.73 10.66 -8.00
C ASP A 97 8.49 10.07 -6.79
N SER A 98 8.26 8.78 -6.47
CA SER A 98 8.94 8.14 -5.34
C SER A 98 10.37 7.69 -5.68
N THR A 99 11.31 7.92 -4.76
CA THR A 99 12.72 7.50 -4.87
C THR A 99 12.87 5.99 -5.16
N THR A 100 11.99 5.16 -4.59
CA THR A 100 12.03 3.70 -4.79
C THR A 100 11.58 3.31 -6.20
N ALA A 101 10.59 4.00 -6.77
CA ALA A 101 10.16 3.78 -8.15
C ALA A 101 11.28 4.18 -9.11
N ILE A 102 11.88 5.36 -8.90
CA ILE A 102 13.04 5.86 -9.67
C ILE A 102 14.23 4.89 -9.59
N PHE A 103 14.52 4.37 -8.40
CA PHE A 103 15.58 3.36 -8.22
C PHE A 103 15.29 2.09 -9.02
N SER A 104 14.05 1.60 -8.98
CA SER A 104 13.67 0.37 -9.69
C SER A 104 13.75 0.57 -11.20
N ASP A 105 13.23 1.70 -11.71
CA ASP A 105 13.31 2.07 -13.14
C ASP A 105 14.77 2.19 -13.60
N ALA A 106 15.64 2.83 -12.80
CA ALA A 106 17.06 2.93 -13.11
C ALA A 106 17.75 1.56 -13.19
N VAL A 107 17.42 0.64 -12.28
CA VAL A 107 17.95 -0.73 -12.28
C VAL A 107 17.46 -1.51 -13.50
N ASP A 108 16.21 -1.35 -13.89
CA ASP A 108 15.64 -2.00 -15.08
C ASP A 108 16.32 -1.48 -16.37
N ARG A 109 16.56 -0.17 -16.47
CA ARG A 109 17.33 0.43 -17.58
C ARG A 109 18.77 -0.09 -17.63
N ILE A 110 19.43 -0.19 -16.49
CA ILE A 110 20.80 -0.76 -16.39
C ILE A 110 20.81 -2.22 -16.84
N ASN A 111 19.83 -3.03 -16.41
CA ASN A 111 19.69 -4.42 -16.81
C ASN A 111 19.38 -4.58 -18.31
N ALA A 112 18.72 -3.60 -18.92
CA ALA A 112 18.44 -3.59 -20.36
C ALA A 112 19.66 -3.21 -21.21
N HIS A 113 20.65 -2.51 -20.64
CA HIS A 113 21.84 -2.09 -21.37
C HIS A 113 22.81 -3.28 -21.57
N PRO A 114 23.10 -3.69 -22.83
CA PRO A 114 23.84 -4.92 -23.11
C PRO A 114 25.28 -4.87 -22.60
N GLU A 115 26.01 -3.77 -22.86
CA GLU A 115 27.42 -3.64 -22.48
C GLU A 115 27.64 -3.73 -20.96
N VAL A 116 26.78 -3.08 -20.17
CA VAL A 116 26.84 -3.11 -18.71
C VAL A 116 26.48 -4.49 -18.18
N SER A 117 25.49 -5.14 -18.81
CA SER A 117 25.06 -6.48 -18.43
C SER A 117 26.12 -7.55 -18.70
N GLU A 118 26.83 -7.46 -19.83
CA GLU A 118 27.95 -8.34 -20.15
C GLU A 118 29.13 -8.10 -19.22
N LEU A 119 29.41 -6.84 -18.86
CA LEU A 119 30.54 -6.51 -18.01
C LEU A 119 30.34 -6.91 -16.54
N LEU A 120 29.12 -6.74 -16.02
CA LEU A 120 28.80 -7.11 -14.64
C LEU A 120 28.49 -8.61 -14.49
N GLY A 121 27.87 -9.22 -15.51
CA GLY A 121 27.39 -10.59 -15.48
C GLY A 121 26.02 -10.71 -14.80
N LYS A 122 25.13 -11.55 -15.35
CA LYS A 122 23.78 -11.77 -14.82
C LYS A 122 23.76 -12.87 -13.74
N PRO A 123 22.90 -12.78 -12.70
CA PRO A 123 21.96 -11.70 -12.40
C PRO A 123 22.62 -10.49 -11.72
N ILE A 124 22.17 -9.29 -12.07
CA ILE A 124 22.66 -8.04 -11.47
C ILE A 124 21.79 -7.70 -10.26
N LYS A 125 22.43 -7.49 -9.10
CA LYS A 125 21.79 -7.07 -7.85
C LYS A 125 22.14 -5.63 -7.55
N ALA A 126 21.12 -4.80 -7.34
CA ALA A 126 21.30 -3.41 -6.93
C ALA A 126 21.05 -3.24 -5.42
N HIS A 127 21.87 -2.43 -4.76
CA HIS A 127 21.74 -2.14 -3.32
C HIS A 127 22.26 -0.76 -2.97
N GLY A 128 21.80 -0.22 -1.83
CA GLY A 128 22.29 1.05 -1.28
C GLY A 128 23.71 0.96 -0.71
N GLU A 129 24.15 2.00 -0.01
CA GLU A 129 25.51 2.08 0.53
C GLU A 129 25.95 0.84 1.33
N PRO A 130 27.22 0.42 1.19
CA PRO A 130 27.75 -0.70 1.94
C PRO A 130 27.73 -0.42 3.45
N SER A 131 26.73 -0.98 4.13
CA SER A 131 26.61 -0.95 5.59
C SER A 131 26.73 -2.36 6.19
N ARG A 132 27.14 -2.43 7.47
CA ARG A 132 27.15 -3.65 8.29
C ARG A 132 25.73 -4.17 8.56
N LYS A 133 24.69 -3.33 8.40
CA LYS A 133 23.29 -3.72 8.58
C LYS A 133 22.72 -4.35 7.31
N ARG A 134 21.84 -5.35 7.46
CA ARG A 134 21.15 -6.03 6.35
C ARG A 134 20.24 -5.09 5.55
N ASN A 135 19.66 -4.08 6.20
CA ASN A 135 18.83 -3.07 5.53
C ASN A 135 19.71 -1.93 4.99
N ARG A 136 20.04 -2.01 3.70
CA ARG A 136 20.80 -0.98 2.99
C ARG A 136 19.83 -0.05 2.26
N ARG A 137 19.69 1.19 2.74
CA ARG A 137 18.91 2.22 2.04
C ARG A 137 19.77 2.87 0.95
N VAL A 138 19.13 3.16 -0.17
CA VAL A 138 19.75 3.92 -1.26
C VAL A 138 19.84 5.39 -0.84
N GLN A 139 21.04 5.96 -0.96
CA GLN A 139 21.26 7.37 -0.66
C GLN A 139 20.80 8.21 -1.84
N HIS A 140 20.03 9.24 -1.53
CA HIS A 140 19.55 10.21 -2.49
C HIS A 140 19.56 11.60 -1.88
N GLN A 141 19.68 12.62 -2.72
CA GLN A 141 19.68 14.02 -2.33
C GLN A 141 18.89 14.81 -3.37
N ILE A 142 18.03 15.71 -2.90
CA ILE A 142 17.34 16.67 -3.76
C ILE A 142 17.99 18.04 -3.53
N VAL A 143 18.42 18.69 -4.60
CA VAL A 143 19.09 19.99 -4.59
C VAL A 143 18.46 20.88 -5.66
N GLU A 144 18.13 22.11 -5.32
CA GLU A 144 17.63 23.09 -6.29
C GLU A 144 18.81 23.74 -7.04
N ASP A 145 18.68 23.89 -8.36
CA ASP A 145 19.65 24.63 -9.17
C ASP A 145 19.47 26.15 -9.01
N GLY A 146 20.35 26.92 -9.66
CA GLY A 146 20.24 28.39 -9.65
C GLY A 146 19.03 28.95 -10.40
N GLN A 147 18.28 28.11 -11.13
CA GLN A 147 17.05 28.45 -11.85
C GLN A 147 15.80 28.04 -11.06
N GLY A 148 15.95 27.34 -9.93
CA GLY A 148 14.86 26.84 -9.10
C GLY A 148 14.34 25.44 -9.48
N ASN A 149 14.96 24.74 -10.42
CA ASN A 149 14.57 23.38 -10.76
C ASN A 149 15.17 22.40 -9.73
N PRO A 150 14.40 21.46 -9.18
CA PRO A 150 14.95 20.48 -8.26
C PRO A 150 15.63 19.33 -9.03
N HIS A 151 16.84 19.02 -8.60
CA HIS A 151 17.66 17.91 -9.08
C HIS A 151 17.68 16.79 -8.05
N LEU A 152 17.35 15.57 -8.47
CA LEU A 152 17.50 14.37 -7.67
C LEU A 152 18.82 13.68 -8.04
N PHE A 153 19.73 13.59 -7.09
CA PHE A 153 20.94 12.78 -7.18
C PHE A 153 20.76 11.48 -6.43
N MET A 154 21.15 10.36 -7.03
CA MET A 154 21.11 9.05 -6.40
C MET A 154 22.37 8.27 -6.71
N ARG A 155 22.90 7.58 -5.69
CA ARG A 155 24.01 6.65 -5.84
C ARG A 155 23.65 5.30 -5.26
N PHE A 156 23.92 4.25 -6.02
CA PHE A 156 23.74 2.87 -5.59
C PHE A 156 24.79 1.95 -6.21
N TYR A 157 24.88 0.75 -5.67
CA TYR A 157 25.90 -0.23 -6.02
C TYR A 157 25.27 -1.40 -6.74
N LEU A 158 25.98 -1.89 -7.74
CA LEU A 158 25.62 -3.02 -8.57
C LEU A 158 26.58 -4.17 -8.27
N GLU A 159 26.03 -5.37 -8.11
CA GLU A 159 26.75 -6.62 -7.94
C GLU A 159 26.28 -7.58 -9.02
N GLY A 160 27.15 -7.87 -9.99
CA GLY A 160 26.95 -8.98 -10.91
C GLY A 160 27.85 -10.16 -10.55
N GLN A 161 27.82 -11.20 -11.38
CA GLN A 161 28.63 -12.40 -11.20
C GLN A 161 30.13 -12.13 -11.40
N ASP A 162 30.46 -11.29 -12.39
CA ASP A 162 31.83 -11.10 -12.85
C ASP A 162 32.46 -9.85 -12.24
N ASN A 163 31.67 -8.77 -12.11
CA ASN A 163 32.15 -7.50 -11.57
C ASN A 163 31.11 -6.80 -10.70
N ARG A 164 31.59 -5.76 -10.01
CA ARG A 164 30.75 -4.80 -9.27
C ARG A 164 30.80 -3.46 -9.96
N GLY A 165 29.77 -2.65 -9.79
CA GLY A 165 29.72 -1.30 -10.35
C GLY A 165 29.07 -0.32 -9.38
N THR A 166 29.21 0.97 -9.67
CA THR A 166 28.50 2.04 -8.97
C THR A 166 27.68 2.79 -9.99
N ALA A 167 26.37 2.87 -9.76
CA ALA A 167 25.47 3.66 -10.59
C ALA A 167 25.29 5.05 -9.97
N LEU A 168 25.37 6.07 -10.82
CA LEU A 168 25.06 7.45 -10.48
C LEU A 168 23.93 7.94 -11.37
N LEU A 169 22.91 8.50 -10.73
CA LEU A 169 21.71 9.02 -11.37
C LEU A 169 21.56 10.48 -10.99
N GLU A 170 21.23 11.29 -12.00
CA GLU A 170 20.75 12.65 -11.86
C GLU A 170 19.46 12.80 -12.65
N MET A 171 18.41 13.24 -11.98
CA MET A 171 17.14 13.61 -12.60
C MET A 171 16.81 15.06 -12.29
N ILE A 172 16.05 15.70 -13.18
CA ILE A 172 15.53 17.06 -13.02
C ILE A 172 14.02 16.97 -13.05
N LYS A 173 13.33 17.70 -12.18
CA LYS A 173 11.87 17.83 -12.26
C LYS A 173 11.53 18.92 -13.28
N ASP A 174 10.73 18.58 -14.28
CA ASP A 174 10.23 19.53 -15.27
C ASP A 174 9.13 20.43 -14.70
N ASP A 175 8.71 21.43 -15.48
CA ASP A 175 7.62 22.35 -15.12
C ASP A 175 6.29 21.62 -14.87
N SER A 176 6.12 20.41 -15.41
CA SER A 176 4.93 19.57 -15.20
C SER A 176 4.96 18.81 -13.88
N GLY A 177 6.08 18.86 -13.15
CA GLY A 177 6.28 18.11 -11.91
C GLY A 177 6.72 16.67 -12.13
N THR A 178 7.26 16.32 -13.30
CA THR A 178 7.72 14.96 -13.62
C THR A 178 9.23 14.88 -13.59
N TRP A 179 9.79 13.82 -12.98
CA TRP A 179 11.24 13.57 -13.02
C TRP A 179 11.68 13.08 -14.40
N GLN A 180 12.67 13.75 -14.98
CA GLN A 180 13.32 13.39 -16.23
C GLN A 180 14.77 13.01 -15.98
N TYR A 181 15.24 11.94 -16.63
CA TYR A 181 16.64 11.57 -16.60
C TYR A 181 17.49 12.63 -17.27
N LYS A 182 18.33 13.29 -16.47
CA LYS A 182 19.40 14.12 -17.02
C LYS A 182 20.61 13.25 -17.34
N ARG A 183 20.99 12.36 -16.41
CA ARG A 183 22.11 11.43 -16.55
C ARG A 183 21.83 10.14 -15.77
N LEU A 184 22.12 9.00 -16.40
CA LEU A 184 22.25 7.71 -15.75
C LEU A 184 23.54 7.07 -16.22
N LEU A 185 24.50 6.89 -15.32
CA LEU A 185 25.80 6.32 -15.65
C LEU A 185 26.17 5.20 -14.68
N VAL A 186 26.96 4.26 -15.17
CA VAL A 186 27.50 3.14 -14.39
C VAL A 186 29.02 3.15 -14.51
N ASP A 187 29.69 3.25 -13.37
CA ASP A 187 31.14 3.16 -13.23
C ASP A 187 31.51 1.74 -12.80
N VAL A 188 32.27 1.03 -13.64
CA VAL A 188 32.78 -0.31 -13.35
C VAL A 188 34.30 -0.23 -13.18
N PRO A 189 34.84 -0.51 -11.98
CA PRO A 189 36.28 -0.56 -11.76
C PRO A 189 36.91 -1.67 -12.60
N GLY A 190 37.98 -1.33 -13.32
CA GLY A 190 38.80 -2.32 -14.00
C GLY A 190 39.62 -3.11 -12.97
N GLN A 191 39.75 -4.42 -13.17
CA GLN A 191 40.58 -5.30 -12.34
C GLN A 191 42.09 -5.02 -12.61
N GLY A 192 42.59 -3.87 -12.17
CA GLY A 192 43.95 -3.38 -12.47
C GLY A 192 44.05 -2.45 -13.68
N TYR A 193 42.92 -2.15 -14.34
CA TYR A 193 42.78 -1.17 -15.42
C TYR A 193 41.98 0.06 -14.96
N PRO A 194 42.08 1.21 -15.64
CA PRO A 194 41.24 2.37 -15.31
C PRO A 194 39.75 2.01 -15.35
N SER A 195 38.98 2.59 -14.44
CA SER A 195 37.53 2.38 -14.39
C SER A 195 36.85 2.84 -15.68
N ARG A 196 35.86 2.09 -16.14
CA ARG A 196 35.07 2.41 -17.34
C ARG A 196 33.70 2.92 -16.92
N ARG A 197 33.29 4.03 -17.55
CA ARG A 197 31.97 4.64 -17.33
C ARG A 197 31.09 4.45 -18.56
N TYR A 198 29.94 3.84 -18.35
CA TYR A 198 28.92 3.66 -19.37
C TYR A 198 27.78 4.63 -19.11
N PHE A 199 27.33 5.33 -20.15
CA PHE A 199 26.23 6.27 -20.10
C PHE A 199 25.00 5.58 -20.67
N ILE A 200 23.99 5.36 -19.85
CA ILE A 200 22.76 4.67 -20.22
C ILE A 200 21.73 5.70 -20.69
N GLU A 201 21.63 6.82 -19.97
CA GLU A 201 20.77 7.95 -20.33
C GLU A 201 21.56 9.25 -20.16
N GLY A 202 21.28 10.22 -21.03
CA GLY A 202 21.97 11.52 -21.06
C GLY A 202 23.28 11.51 -21.86
N GLN A 203 23.69 12.69 -22.32
CA GLN A 203 24.88 12.88 -23.16
C GLN A 203 26.16 13.00 -22.30
N GLN A 204 27.29 12.50 -22.83
CA GLN A 204 28.63 12.85 -22.35
C GLN A 204 28.84 14.36 -22.53
N GLN A 205 29.18 15.06 -21.45
CA GLN A 205 29.74 16.41 -21.52
C GLN A 205 31.24 16.34 -21.69
#